data_AF-A0A563U1B7-F1
#
_entry.id   AF-A0A563U1B7-F1
#
_cell.length_a   1.000
_cell.length_b   1.000
_cell.length_c   1.000
_cell.angle_alpha   90.00
_cell.angle_beta   90.00
_cell.angle_gamma   90.00
#
_symmetry.space_group_name_H-M   'P 1'
#
loop_
_entity.id
_entity.type
_entity.pdbx_description
1 polymer ?
#
loop_
_entity_poly.entity_id
_entity_poly.type
_entity_poly.pdbx_seq_one_letter_code
_entity_poly.pdbx_strand_id
1 'polypeptide(L)' 'MDNRTIVKFGEINSPKPQWATWMFRSVAILTTVIAFWVGSTQLLADEAKVEIVLALKSVDMLVLGFSNLFGVTLPEKTQS' A
#
# COMPACT_ATOMS: atom_id res chain seq x y z
N MET A 1 12.87 13.21 -28.60
CA MET A 1 11.68 13.48 -27.77
C MET A 1 11.76 12.57 -26.56
N ASP A 2 11.98 13.14 -25.39
CA ASP A 2 12.21 12.41 -24.15
C ASP A 2 10.86 11.89 -23.62
N ASN A 3 10.56 10.63 -23.90
CA ASN A 3 9.30 9.99 -23.49
C ASN A 3 9.39 9.56 -22.02
N ARG A 4 9.69 10.52 -21.13
CA ARG A 4 9.89 10.23 -19.70
C ARG A 4 8.55 10.06 -19.02
N THR A 5 8.37 8.87 -18.47
CA THR A 5 7.26 8.49 -17.60
C THR A 5 7.27 9.36 -16.34
N ILE A 6 6.18 10.09 -16.05
CA ILE A 6 6.07 10.95 -14.87
C ILE A 6 5.10 10.32 -13.88
N VAL A 7 5.57 10.08 -12.65
CA VAL A 7 4.71 9.63 -11.54
C VAL A 7 4.06 10.85 -10.91
N LYS A 8 2.73 10.84 -10.77
CA LYS A 8 1.96 11.90 -10.13
C LYS A 8 1.12 11.35 -8.98
N PHE A 9 1.00 12.16 -7.93
CA PHE A 9 0.08 11.91 -6.82
C PHE A 9 -1.31 12.46 -7.16
N GLY A 10 -2.37 11.75 -6.75
CA GLY A 10 -3.76 12.07 -7.07
C GLY A 10 -4.26 11.49 -8.39
N GLU A 11 -3.43 10.72 -9.10
CA GLU A 11 -3.74 10.16 -10.41
C GLU A 11 -4.33 8.74 -10.26
N ILE A 12 -5.56 8.67 -9.73
CA ILE A 12 -6.18 7.45 -9.19
C ILE A 12 -6.60 6.43 -10.27
N ASN A 13 -6.84 6.89 -11.51
CA ASN A 13 -7.31 6.05 -12.62
C ASN A 13 -6.21 5.67 -13.62
N SER A 14 -4.97 6.10 -13.39
CA SER A 14 -3.84 5.75 -14.25
C SER A 14 -3.11 4.50 -13.74
N PRO A 15 -2.31 3.81 -14.59
CA PRO A 15 -1.50 2.68 -14.15
C PRO A 15 -0.62 3.07 -12.96
N LYS A 16 -0.65 2.26 -11.89
CA LYS A 16 0.17 2.50 -10.71
C LYS A 16 1.65 2.21 -10.99
N PRO A 17 2.60 2.99 -10.45
CA PRO A 17 4.01 2.65 -10.55
C PRO A 17 4.32 1.34 -9.79
N GLN A 18 5.22 0.51 -10.34
CA GLN A 18 5.53 -0.80 -9.78
C GLN A 18 6.03 -0.74 -8.33
N TRP A 19 6.80 0.29 -7.97
CA TRP A 19 7.32 0.45 -6.61
C TRP A 19 6.20 0.64 -5.58
N ALA A 20 5.10 1.33 -5.92
CA ALA A 20 3.98 1.54 -5.01
C ALA A 20 3.22 0.24 -4.77
N THR A 21 3.08 -0.59 -5.81
CA THR A 21 2.53 -1.95 -5.70
C THR A 21 3.40 -2.82 -4.80
N TRP A 22 4.72 -2.80 -4.98
CA TRP A 22 5.64 -3.60 -4.18
C TRP A 22 5.68 -3.14 -2.72
N MET A 23 5.69 -1.83 -2.46
CA MET A 23 5.61 -1.29 -1.10
C MET A 23 4.36 -1.78 -0.38
N PHE A 24 3.18 -1.67 -1.00
CA PHE A 24 1.94 -2.19 -0.42
C PHE A 24 2.03 -3.69 -0.11
N ARG A 25 2.53 -4.49 -1.06
CA ARG A 25 2.68 -5.95 -0.87
C ARG A 25 3.61 -6.28 0.29
N SER A 26 4.75 -5.59 0.38
CA SER A 26 5.72 -5.81 1.47
C SER A 26 5.09 -5.49 2.83
N VAL A 27 4.39 -4.37 2.95
CA VAL A 27 3.70 -4.00 4.20
C VAL A 27 2.62 -5.03 4.55
N ALA A 28 1.76 -5.39 3.60
CA ALA A 28 0.68 -6.35 3.82
C ALA A 28 1.19 -7.74 4.25
N ILE A 29 2.34 -8.18 3.72
CA ILE A 29 2.98 -9.42 4.16
C ILE A 29 3.49 -9.29 5.59
N LEU A 30 4.20 -8.21 5.91
CA LEU A 30 4.75 -7.98 7.24
C LEU A 30 3.66 -7.88 8.32
N THR A 31 2.62 -7.09 8.08
CA THR A 31 1.48 -6.95 9.01
C THR A 31 0.74 -8.27 9.18
N THR A 32 0.65 -9.09 8.13
CA THR A 32 0.06 -10.43 8.20
C THR A 32 0.90 -11.39 9.03
N VAL A 33 2.22 -11.41 8.86
CA VAL A 33 3.13 -12.20 9.69
C VAL A 33 3.01 -11.79 11.16
N ILE A 34 2.99 -10.48 11.44
CA ILE A 34 2.80 -9.96 12.81
C ILE A 34 1.43 -10.39 13.35
N ALA A 35 0.36 -10.28 12.57
CA ALA A 35 -0.98 -10.70 13.01
C ALA A 35 -1.04 -12.19 13.37
N PHE A 36 -0.39 -13.07 12.60
CA PHE A 36 -0.28 -14.49 12.94
C PHE A 36 0.52 -14.73 14.22
N TRP A 37 1.61 -13.99 14.42
CA TRP A 37 2.39 -14.09 15.64
C TRP A 37 1.59 -13.62 16.87
N VAL A 38 0.90 -12.48 16.78
CA VAL A 38 0.03 -11.95 17.84
C VAL A 38 -1.13 -12.90 18.12
N GLY A 39 -1.73 -13.50 17.09
CA GLY A 39 -2.82 -14.45 17.26
C GLY A 39 -2.39 -15.75 17.95
N SER A 40 -1.14 -16.20 17.73
CA SER A 40 -0.62 -17.46 18.28
C SER A 40 0.04 -17.34 19.64
N THR A 41 0.49 -16.14 20.03
CA THR A 41 1.18 -15.94 21.32
C THR A 41 0.24 -16.09 22.52
N GLN A 42 0.74 -16.66 23.61
CA GLN A 42 0.05 -16.74 24.90
C GLN A 42 0.41 -15.57 25.84
N LEU A 43 1.31 -14.69 25.40
CA LEU A 43 1.83 -13.58 26.20
C LEU A 43 0.82 -12.42 26.35
N LEU A 44 -0.23 -12.41 25.54
CA LEU A 44 -1.22 -11.34 25.48
C LEU A 44 -2.61 -11.88 25.82
N ALA A 45 -3.41 -11.07 26.51
CA ALA A 45 -4.84 -11.33 26.70
C ALA A 45 -5.58 -11.29 25.36
N ASP A 46 -6.67 -12.03 25.25
CA ASP A 46 -7.36 -12.23 23.97
C ASP A 46 -8.01 -10.93 23.46
N GLU A 47 -8.49 -10.06 24.34
CA GLU A 47 -9.03 -8.75 23.99
C GLU A 47 -7.95 -7.87 23.32
N ALA A 48 -6.74 -7.86 23.89
CA ALA A 48 -5.62 -7.10 23.35
C ALA A 48 -5.17 -7.64 21.98
N LYS A 49 -5.23 -8.95 21.75
CA LYS A 49 -4.91 -9.54 20.44
C LYS A 49 -5.88 -9.05 19.37
N VAL A 50 -7.17 -9.03 19.67
CA VAL A 50 -8.21 -8.58 18.73
C VAL A 50 -7.97 -7.11 18.35
N GLU A 51 -7.70 -6.24 19.33
CA GLU A 51 -7.40 -4.83 19.07
C GLU A 51 -6.16 -4.64 18.19
N ILE A 52 -5.06 -5.35 18.50
CA ILE A 52 -3.82 -5.26 17.73
C ILE A 52 -4.03 -5.76 16.29
N VAL A 53 -4.74 -6.88 16.10
CA VAL A 53 -5.04 -7.41 14.77
C VAL A 53 -5.91 -6.46 13.97
N LEU A 54 -6.94 -5.86 14.60
CA LEU A 54 -7.78 -4.84 13.97
C LEU A 54 -6.96 -3.61 13.56
N ALA A 55 -6.06 -3.13 14.43
CA ALA A 55 -5.17 -2.02 14.13
C ALA A 55 -4.22 -2.34 12.95
N LEU A 56 -3.68 -3.56 12.88
CA LEU A 56 -2.84 -3.97 11.75
C LEU A 56 -3.63 -3.99 10.44
N LYS A 57 -4.89 -4.43 10.46
CA LYS A 57 -5.75 -4.47 9.26
C LYS A 57 -6.26 -3.10 8.82
N SER A 58 -6.46 -2.16 9.74
CA SER A 58 -6.74 -0.77 9.36
C SER A 58 -5.53 -0.12 8.68
N VAL A 59 -4.31 -0.39 9.16
CA VAL A 59 -3.07 0.06 8.51
C VAL A 59 -2.94 -0.52 7.10
N ASP A 60 -3.23 -1.81 6.89
CA ASP A 60 -3.21 -2.44 5.56
C ASP A 60 -4.12 -1.70 4.57
N MET A 61 -5.33 -1.31 5.00
CA MET A 61 -6.30 -0.58 4.17
C MET A 61 -5.83 0.84 3.85
N LEU A 62 -5.22 1.54 4.81
CA LEU A 62 -4.65 2.87 4.57
C LEU A 62 -3.51 2.82 3.55
N VAL A 63 -2.60 1.85 3.70
CA VAL A 63 -1.46 1.69 2.79
C VAL A 63 -1.93 1.28 1.40
N LEU A 64 -2.96 0.42 1.30
CA LEU A 64 -3.61 0.12 0.03
C LEU A 64 -4.16 1.39 -0.63
N GLY A 65 -4.94 2.18 0.12
CA GLY A 65 -5.50 3.45 -0.33
C GLY A 65 -4.42 4.40 -0.84
N PHE A 66 -3.38 4.66 -0.04
CA PHE A 66 -2.26 5.52 -0.43
C PHE A 66 -1.51 5.00 -1.65
N SER A 67 -1.31 3.68 -1.77
CA SER A 67 -0.66 3.11 -2.95
C SER A 67 -1.46 3.38 -4.24
N ASN A 68 -2.79 3.45 -4.15
CA ASN A 68 -3.70 3.76 -5.27
C ASN A 68 -3.76 5.25 -5.63
N LEU A 69 -3.17 6.14 -4.81
CA LEU A 69 -3.12 7.58 -5.14
C LEU A 69 -1.99 7.91 -6.13
N PHE A 70 -1.07 6.99 -6.39
CA PHE A 70 0.01 7.20 -7.35
C PHE A 70 -0.36 6.63 -8.71
N GLY A 71 -0.25 7.48 -9.74
CA GLY A 71 -0.45 7.08 -11.13
C GLY A 71 0.74 7.48 -12.01
N VAL A 72 0.90 6.73 -13.11
CA VAL A 72 1.89 6.96 -14.15
C VAL A 72 1.24 7.71 -15.30
N THR A 73 1.78 8.88 -15.64
CA THR A 73 1.30 9.72 -16.75
C THR A 73 2.35 9.79 -17.86
N LEU A 74 1.90 9.74 -19.11
CA LEU A 74 2.72 10.05 -20.29
C LEU A 74 2.52 11.53 -20.62
N PRO A 75 3.58 12.32 -20.82
CA PRO A 75 3.41 13.70 -21.26
C PRO A 75 2.78 13.71 -22.65
N GLU A 76 1.65 14.40 -22.79
CA GLU A 76 1.00 14.62 -24.08
C GLU A 76 2.01 15.31 -25.01
N LYS A 77 2.25 14.73 -26.20
CA LYS A 77 3.07 15.38 -27.22
C LYS A 77 2.48 16.77 -27.45
N THR A 78 3.21 17.83 -27.11
CA THR A 78 2.91 19.18 -27.60
C THR A 78 2.98 19.11 -29.11
N GLN A 79 1.83 18.96 -29.76
CA GLN A 79 1.70 19.10 -31.21
C GLN A 79 1.87 20.60 -31.49
N SER A 80 3.08 20.98 -31.91
CA SER A 80 3.38 22.29 -32.48
C SER A 80 2.88 22.36 -33.93
#